data_AF-A0A972VBW3-F1
#
_entry.id   AF-A0A972VBW3-F1
#
_cell.length_a   1.000
_cell.length_b   1.000
_cell.length_c   1.000
_cell.angle_alpha   90.00
_cell.angle_beta   90.00
_cell.angle_gamma   90.00
#
_symmetry.space_group_name_H-M   'P 1'
#
loop_
_entity.id
_entity.type
_entity.pdbx_description
1 polymer ?
#
loop_
_entity_poly.entity_id
_entity_poly.type
_entity_poly.pdbx_seq_one_letter_code
_entity_poly.pdbx_strand_id
1 'polypeptide(L)'
;PTVDRSDKRWDPKGFWRGDVWPPTSYLTALGLAQYGQDALAADICDKTIANAIKHGISEHYDSVTGETLGVEYLGMTCTLVTMMLDGLTRKYQLAVKP
;
A
#
# COMPACT_ATOMS: atom_id res chain seq x y z
N PRO A 1 -8.18 3.67 -2.43
CA PRO A 1 -7.84 5.01 -2.96
C PRO A 1 -8.09 6.05 -1.86
N THR A 2 -7.42 7.20 -1.93
CA THR A 2 -7.54 8.29 -0.94
C THR A 2 -8.91 8.97 -0.94
N VAL A 3 -9.64 8.84 -2.04
CA VAL A 3 -11.06 9.21 -2.19
C VAL A 3 -11.81 8.02 -2.78
N ASP A 4 -13.07 7.84 -2.38
CA ASP A 4 -13.95 6.79 -2.92
C ASP A 4 -14.12 6.94 -4.44
N ARG A 5 -14.11 5.81 -5.17
CA ARG A 5 -14.19 5.80 -6.64
C ARG A 5 -15.52 6.33 -7.19
N SER A 6 -16.58 6.33 -6.38
CA SER A 6 -17.88 6.92 -6.75
C SER A 6 -17.99 8.42 -6.49
N ASP A 7 -17.02 9.03 -5.79
CA ASP A 7 -16.99 10.49 -5.61
C ASP A 7 -16.71 11.18 -6.95
N LYS A 8 -17.46 12.24 -7.26
CA LYS A 8 -17.30 13.00 -8.51
C LYS A 8 -15.92 13.66 -8.67
N ARG A 9 -15.18 13.82 -7.57
CA ARG A 9 -13.85 14.42 -7.53
C ARG A 9 -12.74 13.37 -7.55
N TRP A 10 -13.08 12.09 -7.68
CA TRP A 10 -12.10 11.02 -7.77
C TRP A 10 -11.26 11.17 -9.04
N ASP A 11 -9.94 11.19 -8.86
CA ASP A 11 -8.94 11.14 -9.91
C ASP A 11 -7.89 10.09 -9.52
N PRO A 12 -7.70 9.02 -10.32
CA PRO A 12 -6.78 7.94 -9.98
C PRO A 12 -5.32 8.38 -9.84
N LYS A 13 -4.95 9.54 -10.40
CA LYS A 13 -3.61 10.16 -10.29
C LYS A 13 -3.65 11.45 -9.46
N GLY A 14 -4.80 11.79 -8.88
CA GLY A 14 -5.11 13.10 -8.32
C GLY A 14 -4.50 13.40 -6.95
N PHE A 15 -3.35 12.80 -6.62
CA PHE A 15 -2.78 12.87 -5.28
C PHE A 15 -3.84 12.41 -4.25
N TRP A 16 -3.98 13.10 -3.10
CA TRP A 16 -5.05 12.92 -2.11
C TRP A 16 -6.52 12.98 -2.61
N ARG A 17 -6.77 13.03 -3.93
CA ARG A 17 -8.09 12.97 -4.56
C ARG A 17 -8.39 11.67 -5.31
N GLY A 18 -7.65 10.59 -5.10
CA GLY A 18 -8.08 9.28 -5.62
C GLY A 18 -6.99 8.26 -5.92
N ASP A 19 -5.72 8.60 -5.80
CA ASP A 19 -4.60 7.66 -5.90
C ASP A 19 -4.50 6.72 -4.68
N VAL A 20 -3.45 5.91 -4.60
CA VAL A 20 -3.17 5.05 -3.45
C VAL A 20 -1.87 5.47 -2.76
N TRP A 21 -1.98 5.73 -1.46
CA TRP A 21 -0.85 6.02 -0.58
C TRP A 21 -0.53 4.81 0.30
N PRO A 22 0.71 4.28 0.29
CA PRO A 22 1.12 3.22 1.20
C PRO A 22 0.85 3.50 2.68
N PRO A 23 1.02 4.74 3.21
CA PRO A 23 0.61 5.10 4.58
C PRO A 23 -0.86 4.82 4.87
N THR A 24 -1.77 5.23 3.99
CA THR A 24 -3.21 4.99 4.20
C THR A 24 -3.56 3.51 4.14
N SER A 25 -2.91 2.77 3.25
CA SER A 25 -3.10 1.32 3.12
C SER A 25 -2.60 0.59 4.37
N TYR A 26 -1.42 0.97 4.86
CA TYR A 26 -0.84 0.42 6.09
C TYR A 26 -1.70 0.70 7.32
N LEU A 27 -2.10 1.96 7.56
CA LEU A 27 -2.89 2.31 8.74
C LEU A 27 -4.27 1.61 8.72
N THR A 28 -4.86 1.43 7.55
CA THR A 28 -6.09 0.65 7.38
C THR A 28 -5.86 -0.82 7.73
N ALA A 29 -4.82 -1.44 7.17
CA ALA A 29 -4.48 -2.84 7.45
C ALA A 29 -4.13 -3.08 8.93
N LEU A 30 -3.35 -2.18 9.54
CA LEU A 30 -3.00 -2.23 10.95
C LEU A 30 -4.25 -2.15 11.84
N GLY A 31 -5.17 -1.23 11.54
CA GLY A 31 -6.44 -1.14 12.24
C GLY A 31 -7.26 -2.43 12.12
N LEU A 32 -7.35 -3.01 10.91
CA LEU A 32 -8.03 -4.28 10.69
C LEU A 32 -7.41 -5.42 11.53
N ALA A 33 -6.09 -5.56 11.53
CA ALA A 33 -5.39 -6.58 12.31
C ALA A 33 -5.65 -6.41 13.83
N GLN A 34 -5.61 -5.19 14.35
CA GLN A 34 -5.88 -4.91 15.77
C GLN A 34 -7.29 -5.31 16.21
N TYR A 35 -8.24 -5.42 15.28
CA TYR A 35 -9.63 -5.83 15.54
C TYR A 35 -9.92 -7.26 15.05
N GLY A 36 -8.89 -8.09 14.87
CA GLY A 36 -9.01 -9.51 14.51
C GLY A 36 -9.41 -9.76 13.06
N GLN A 37 -9.29 -8.77 12.18
CA GLN A 37 -9.59 -8.88 10.74
C GLN A 37 -8.32 -9.23 9.94
N ASP A 38 -7.56 -10.23 10.39
CA ASP A 38 -6.22 -10.55 9.88
C ASP A 38 -6.21 -10.88 8.38
N ALA A 39 -7.24 -11.58 7.91
CA ALA A 39 -7.36 -11.93 6.49
C ALA A 39 -7.53 -10.70 5.59
N LEU A 40 -8.25 -9.67 6.06
CA LEU A 40 -8.43 -8.42 5.32
C LEU A 40 -7.16 -7.56 5.39
N ALA A 41 -6.54 -7.48 6.57
CA ALA A 41 -5.26 -6.80 6.73
C ALA A 41 -4.20 -7.36 5.77
N ALA A 42 -4.08 -8.70 5.74
CA ALA A 42 -3.14 -9.39 4.88
C ALA A 42 -3.45 -9.23 3.39
N ASP A 43 -4.73 -9.17 3.00
CA ASP A 43 -5.09 -8.92 1.60
C ASP A 43 -4.67 -7.52 1.12
N ILE A 44 -4.81 -6.50 1.97
CA ILE A 44 -4.33 -5.14 1.67
C ILE A 44 -2.80 -5.15 1.54
N CYS A 45 -2.09 -5.67 2.55
CA CYS A 45 -0.64 -5.67 2.57
C CYS A 45 -0.05 -6.50 1.41
N ASP A 46 -0.58 -7.70 1.15
CA ASP A 46 -0.14 -8.53 0.02
C ASP A 46 -0.29 -7.78 -1.31
N LYS A 47 -1.40 -7.06 -1.52
CA LYS A 47 -1.62 -6.28 -2.76
C LYS A 47 -0.66 -5.10 -2.86
N THR A 48 -0.39 -4.41 -1.76
CA THR A 48 0.60 -3.31 -1.73
C THR A 48 2.00 -3.84 -2.06
N ILE A 49 2.42 -4.95 -1.45
CA ILE A 49 3.72 -5.57 -1.74
C ILE A 49 3.79 -6.07 -3.18
N ALA A 50 2.74 -6.74 -3.67
CA ALA A 50 2.67 -7.19 -5.07
C ALA A 50 2.84 -6.01 -6.04
N ASN A 51 2.20 -4.87 -5.76
CA ASN A 51 2.33 -3.67 -6.60
C ASN A 51 3.75 -3.11 -6.55
N ALA A 52 4.36 -3.02 -5.36
CA ALA A 52 5.73 -2.55 -5.19
C ALA A 52 6.76 -3.46 -5.88
N ILE A 53 6.57 -4.79 -5.86
CA ILE A 53 7.42 -5.75 -6.59
C ILE A 53 7.31 -5.53 -8.10
N LYS A 54 6.09 -5.27 -8.61
CA LYS A 54 5.82 -5.12 -10.04
C LYS A 54 6.27 -3.76 -10.60
N HIS A 55 6.01 -2.68 -9.87
CA HIS A 55 6.17 -1.30 -10.36
C HIS A 55 7.31 -0.53 -9.68
N GLY A 56 7.85 -1.02 -8.56
CA GLY A 56 8.83 -0.32 -7.73
C GLY A 56 8.21 0.36 -6.51
N ILE A 57 9.06 0.72 -5.55
CA ILE A 57 8.66 1.46 -4.34
C ILE A 57 8.55 2.94 -4.67
N SER A 58 7.39 3.55 -4.41
CA SER A 58 7.11 4.95 -4.74
C SER A 58 6.29 5.64 -3.65
N GLU A 59 6.26 6.97 -3.67
CA GLU A 59 5.49 7.81 -2.76
C GLU A 59 3.99 7.46 -2.81
N HIS A 60 3.44 7.35 -4.02
CA HIS A 60 2.05 6.99 -4.24
C HIS A 60 1.88 6.29 -5.60
N TYR A 61 0.68 5.77 -5.85
CA TYR A 61 0.40 4.95 -7.04
C TYR A 61 -0.93 5.31 -7.69
N ASP A 62 -1.01 5.19 -9.01
CA ASP A 62 -2.28 5.24 -9.73
C ASP A 62 -3.21 4.15 -9.18
N SER A 63 -4.42 4.52 -8.76
CA SER A 63 -5.34 3.59 -8.08
C SER A 63 -6.04 2.58 -9.00
N VAL A 64 -5.84 2.67 -10.31
CA VAL A 64 -6.36 1.76 -11.33
C VAL A 64 -5.24 0.91 -11.91
N THR A 65 -4.13 1.52 -12.33
CA THR A 65 -3.05 0.82 -13.05
C THR A 65 -1.98 0.29 -12.11
N GLY A 66 -1.81 0.91 -10.94
CA GLY A 66 -0.72 0.63 -10.01
C GLY A 66 0.62 1.27 -10.39
N GLU A 67 0.67 2.07 -11.46
CA GLU A 67 1.88 2.80 -11.88
C GLU A 67 2.37 3.73 -10.77
N THR A 68 3.70 3.89 -10.67
CA THR A 68 4.34 4.77 -9.70
C THR A 68 4.02 6.24 -10.00
N LEU A 69 3.81 7.02 -8.94
CA LEU A 69 3.59 8.46 -9.00
C LEU A 69 4.42 9.13 -7.89
N GLY A 70 4.94 10.33 -8.18
CA GLY A 70 5.74 11.08 -7.22
C GLY A 70 7.16 10.55 -7.04
N VAL A 71 7.68 10.62 -5.82
CA VAL A 71 9.10 10.31 -5.53
C VAL A 71 9.33 8.81 -5.36
N GLU A 72 10.28 8.24 -6.10
CA GLU A 72 10.73 6.86 -5.91
C GLU A 72 11.49 6.69 -4.59
N TYR A 73 11.33 5.53 -3.95
CA TYR A 73 11.99 5.18 -2.68
C TYR A 73 11.82 6.21 -1.57
N LEU A 74 10.67 6.92 -1.53
CA LEU A 74 10.35 7.81 -0.43
C LEU A 74 10.48 7.04 0.90
N GLY A 75 11.28 7.60 1.83
CA GLY A 75 11.67 6.90 3.06
C GLY A 75 10.48 6.38 3.88
N MET A 76 9.38 7.12 3.90
CA MET A 76 8.13 6.68 4.52
C MET A 76 7.58 5.39 3.89
N THR A 77 7.49 5.31 2.57
CA THR A 77 7.01 4.09 1.89
C THR A 77 7.97 2.93 2.14
N CYS A 78 9.28 3.15 2.06
CA CYS A 78 10.28 2.11 2.33
C CYS A 78 10.10 1.48 3.73
N THR A 79 9.92 2.32 4.74
CA THR A 79 9.63 1.88 6.11
C THR A 79 8.34 1.07 6.18
N LEU A 80 7.26 1.56 5.58
CA LEU A 80 5.96 0.89 5.64
C LEU A 80 5.93 -0.44 4.88
N VAL A 81 6.59 -0.54 3.73
CA VAL A 81 6.77 -1.81 3.00
C VAL A 81 7.47 -2.83 3.90
N THR A 82 8.49 -2.41 4.64
CA THR A 82 9.21 -3.27 5.59
C THR A 82 8.28 -3.71 6.72
N MET A 83 7.52 -2.79 7.32
CA MET A 83 6.57 -3.10 8.39
C MET A 83 5.40 -3.98 7.94
N MET A 84 4.95 -3.86 6.68
CA MET A 84 3.93 -4.76 6.13
C MET A 84 4.46 -6.19 6.00
N LEU A 85 5.69 -6.34 5.50
CA LEU A 85 6.36 -7.63 5.37
C LEU A 85 6.68 -8.25 6.73
N ASP A 86 6.91 -7.41 7.75
CA ASP A 86 7.14 -7.79 9.14
C ASP A 86 5.83 -8.07 9.89
N GLY A 87 5.05 -9.04 9.40
CA GLY A 87 3.97 -9.64 10.17
C GLY A 87 2.54 -9.29 9.75
N LEU A 88 2.33 -8.50 8.69
CA LEU A 88 0.98 -8.24 8.15
C LEU A 88 0.71 -8.93 6.81
N THR A 89 1.73 -9.28 6.03
CA THR A 89 1.57 -10.07 4.80
C THR A 89 1.36 -11.55 5.11
N ARG A 90 0.70 -12.26 4.19
CA ARG A 90 0.58 -13.74 4.24
C ARG A 90 1.22 -14.43 3.04
N LYS A 91 1.34 -13.74 1.89
CA LYS A 91 1.95 -14.30 0.67
C LYS A 91 3.44 -14.00 0.55
N TYR A 92 3.89 -12.95 1.23
CA TYR A 92 5.28 -12.48 1.17
C TYR A 92 5.89 -12.58 2.57
N GLN A 93 7.18 -12.90 2.62
CA GLN A 93 7.94 -13.04 3.86
C GLN A 93 9.26 -12.29 3.73
N LEU A 94 9.61 -11.52 4.76
CA LEU A 94 10.92 -10.90 4.88
C LEU A 94 11.94 -11.93 5.38
N ALA A 95 13.09 -12.02 4.71
CA ALA A 95 14.20 -12.83 5.15
C ALA A 95 15.51 -12.06 4.98
N VAL A 96 16.38 -12.14 5.98
CA VAL A 96 17.75 -11.63 5.89
C VAL A 96 18.55 -12.62 5.04
N LYS A 97 19.31 -12.13 4.07
CA LYS A 97 20.25 -12.98 3.33
C LYS A 97 21.37 -13.42 4.29
N PRO A 98 21.75 -14.71 4.28
CA PRO A 98 22.84 -15.22 5.10
C PRO A 98 24.17 -14.55 4.76
#